data_AF-E0UFU7-F1
#
_entry.id   AF-E0UFU7-F1
#
_cell.length_a   1.000
_cell.length_b   1.000
_cell.length_c   1.000
_cell.angle_alpha   90.00
_cell.angle_beta   90.00
_cell.angle_gamma   90.00
#
_symmetry.space_group_name_H-M   'P 1'
#
loop_
_entity.id
_entity.type
_entity.pdbx_description
1 polymer ?
#
loop_
_entity_poly.entity_id
_entity_poly.type
_entity_poly.pdbx_seq_one_letter_code
_entity_poly.pdbx_strand_id
1 'polypeptide(L)' 'MISNLLADETILVAILYLGLSVLYLLIIPAVVYFYLNSRWYVASSIERTFMYFLVFFCFPGMLLLSPFLNFRPSRRELKA' A
#
# COMPACT_ATOMS: atom_id res chain seq x y z
N MET A 1 31.31 2.57 27.23
CA MET A 1 29.95 2.38 27.81
C MET A 1 28.93 3.27 27.12
N ILE A 2 29.12 4.60 27.08
CA ILE A 2 28.21 5.56 26.40
C ILE A 2 28.09 5.31 24.88
N SER A 3 29.19 4.91 24.22
CA SER A 3 29.21 4.59 22.79
C SER A 3 28.28 3.44 22.39
N ASN A 4 28.15 2.42 23.24
CA ASN A 4 27.31 1.26 22.96
C ASN A 4 25.82 1.63 23.09
N LEU A 5 25.49 2.47 24.06
CA LEU A 5 24.12 2.95 24.27
C LEU A 5 23.62 3.82 23.10
N LEU A 6 24.48 4.71 22.57
CA LEU A 6 24.16 5.50 21.38
C LEU A 6 24.05 4.64 20.10
N ALA A 7 24.86 3.58 19.99
CA ALA A 7 24.78 2.64 18.89
C ALA A 7 23.45 1.86 18.91
N ASP A 8 23.02 1.38 20.07
CA ASP A 8 21.75 0.65 20.23
C ASP A 8 20.54 1.55 19.92
N GLU A 9 20.53 2.80 20.41
CA GLU A 9 19.49 3.79 20.07
C GLU A 9 19.43 4.04 18.55
N THR A 10 20.59 4.23 17.91
CA THR A 10 20.68 4.48 16.47
C THR A 10 20.18 3.28 15.66
N ILE A 11 20.56 2.06 16.05
CA ILE A 11 20.10 0.82 15.41
C ILE A 11 18.60 0.64 15.59
N LEU A 12 18.07 0.88 16.79
CA LEU A 12 16.65 0.79 17.08
C LEU A 12 15.85 1.76 16.19
N VAL A 13 16.29 3.02 16.10
CA VAL A 13 15.67 4.04 15.25
C VAL A 13 15.74 3.66 13.77
N ALA A 14 16.88 3.12 13.32
CA ALA A 14 17.03 2.68 11.93
C ALA A 14 16.05 1.53 11.58
N ILE A 15 15.93 0.53 12.45
CA ILE A 15 14.98 -0.58 12.27
C ILE A 15 13.53 -0.08 12.29
N LEU A 16 13.21 0.84 13.20
CA LEU A 16 11.88 1.46 13.27
C LEU A 16 11.52 2.14 11.95
N TYR A 17 12.38 3.02 11.44
CA TYR A 17 12.12 3.71 10.18
C TYR A 17 12.10 2.77 8.99
N LEU A 18 12.94 1.73 8.97
CA LEU A 18 12.90 0.70 7.94
C LEU A 18 11.56 -0.05 7.97
N GLY A 19 11.10 -0.45 9.15
CA GLY A 19 9.80 -1.11 9.34
C GLY A 19 8.63 -0.24 8.91
N LEU A 20 8.61 1.03 9.31
CA LEU A 20 7.59 1.99 8.88
C LEU A 20 7.63 2.23 7.37
N SER A 21 8.81 2.29 6.78
CA SER A 21 8.98 2.47 5.32
C SER A 21 8.45 1.26 4.55
N VAL A 22 8.74 0.04 4.99
CA VAL A 22 8.20 -1.19 4.38
C VAL A 22 6.68 -1.24 4.52
N LEU A 23 6.15 -0.90 5.69
CA LEU A 23 4.71 -0.86 5.93
C LEU A 23 4.03 0.15 4.98
N TYR A 24 4.59 1.35 4.86
CA TYR A 24 4.02 2.43 4.07
C TYR A 24 4.21 2.27 2.56
N LEU A 25 5.33 1.71 2.08
CA LEU A 25 5.62 1.60 0.65
C LEU A 25 5.14 0.29 0.03
N LEU A 26 4.98 -0.79 0.81
CA LEU A 26 4.61 -2.10 0.26
C LEU A 26 3.28 -2.61 0.82
N ILE A 27 3.14 -2.70 2.15
CA ILE A 27 2.00 -3.38 2.77
C ILE A 27 0.71 -2.56 2.62
N ILE A 28 0.71 -1.30 3.06
CA ILE A 28 -0.47 -0.43 2.98
C ILE A 28 -0.92 -0.23 1.52
N PRO A 29 -0.05 0.08 0.55
CA PRO A 29 -0.43 0.20 -0.86
C PRO A 29 -1.03 -1.08 -1.45
N ALA A 30 -0.51 -2.26 -1.10
CA ALA A 30 -1.08 -3.54 -1.53
C ALA A 30 -2.50 -3.74 -1.00
N VAL A 31 -2.75 -3.41 0.27
CA VAL A 31 -4.09 -3.44 0.87
C VAL A 31 -5.03 -2.45 0.18
N VAL A 32 -4.54 -1.24 -0.11
CA VAL A 32 -5.32 -0.22 -0.86
C VAL A 32 -5.68 -0.74 -2.25
N TYR A 33 -4.75 -1.36 -2.98
CA TYR A 33 -5.06 -1.98 -4.28
C TYR A 33 -6.18 -3.03 -4.19
N PHE A 34 -6.14 -3.90 -3.18
CA PHE A 34 -7.19 -4.89 -2.95
C PHE A 34 -8.54 -4.23 -2.65
N TYR A 35 -8.54 -3.21 -1.79
CA TYR A 35 -9.74 -2.46 -1.44
C TYR A 35 -10.35 -1.75 -2.66
N LEU A 36 -9.51 -1.07 -3.45
CA LEU A 36 -9.92 -0.41 -4.68
C LEU A 36 -10.52 -1.42 -5.66
N ASN A 37 -9.82 -2.52 -5.96
CA ASN A 37 -10.29 -3.53 -6.90
C ASN A 37 -11.64 -4.16 -6.49
N SER A 38 -11.84 -4.37 -5.18
CA SER A 38 -13.05 -5.03 -4.67
C SER A 38 -14.30 -4.14 -4.74
N ARG A 39 -14.16 -2.82 -4.52
CA ARG A 39 -15.32 -1.92 -4.35
C ARG A 39 -15.43 -0.83 -5.40
N TRP A 40 -14.54 -0.81 -6.40
CA TRP A 40 -14.50 0.26 -7.40
C TRP A 40 -15.82 0.48 -8.15
N TYR A 41 -16.66 -0.53 -8.36
CA TYR A 41 -17.90 -0.35 -9.14
C TYR A 41 -19.14 -0.09 -8.27
N VAL A 42 -19.02 -0.23 -6.94
CA VAL A 42 -20.15 -0.18 -5.99
C VAL A 42 -20.02 0.90 -4.92
N ALA A 43 -18.86 1.57 -4.82
CA ALA A 43 -18.60 2.57 -3.79
C ALA A 43 -19.50 3.81 -3.90
N SER A 44 -20.01 4.28 -2.74
CA SER A 44 -20.78 5.52 -2.60
C SER A 44 -19.92 6.77 -2.86
N SER A 45 -20.53 7.95 -3.01
CA SER A 45 -19.79 9.20 -3.28
C SER A 45 -18.78 9.57 -2.19
N ILE A 46 -19.13 9.38 -0.91
CA ILE A 46 -18.22 9.65 0.22
C ILE A 46 -17.09 8.62 0.24
N GLU A 47 -17.43 7.35 0.05
CA GLU A 47 -16.44 6.26 -0.01
C GLU A 47 -15.45 6.47 -1.16
N ARG A 48 -15.94 6.93 -2.32
CA ARG A 48 -15.11 7.24 -3.49
C ARG A 48 -14.10 8.35 -3.19
N THR A 49 -14.52 9.41 -2.52
CA THR A 49 -13.62 10.50 -2.11
C THR A 49 -12.54 9.98 -1.19
N PHE A 50 -12.89 9.13 -0.22
CA PHE A 50 -11.91 8.49 0.65
C PHE A 50 -10.96 7.55 -0.10
N MET A 51 -11.45 6.80 -1.09
CA MET A 51 -10.60 5.99 -1.98
C MET A 51 -9.57 6.83 -2.72
N TYR A 52 -9.96 7.99 -3.26
CA TYR A 52 -9.01 8.92 -3.88
C TYR A 52 -7.99 9.46 -2.89
N PHE A 53 -8.42 9.82 -1.68
CA PHE A 53 -7.49 10.22 -0.63
C PHE A 53 -6.44 9.14 -0.34
N LEU A 54 -6.86 7.87 -0.21
CA LEU A 54 -5.93 6.76 0.01
C LEU A 54 -4.94 6.58 -1.16
N VAL A 55 -5.40 6.75 -2.40
CA VAL A 55 -4.55 6.71 -3.60
C VAL A 55 -3.47 7.79 -3.54
N PHE A 56 -3.82 9.02 -3.18
CA PHE A 56 -2.84 10.11 -3.06
C PHE A 56 -1.92 9.94 -1.86
N PHE A 57 -2.46 9.49 -0.73
CA PHE A 57 -1.68 9.24 0.48
C PHE A 57 -0.66 8.11 0.29
N CYS A 58 -1.00 7.07 -0.47
CA CYS A 58 -0.15 5.90 -0.72
C CYS A 58 0.51 5.92 -2.12
N PHE A 59 0.43 7.05 -2.83
CA PHE A 59 0.88 7.17 -4.22
C PHE A 59 2.29 6.65 -4.49
N PRO A 60 3.34 6.99 -3.71
CA PRO A 60 4.69 6.53 -4.00
C PRO A 60 4.80 5.00 -3.94
N GLY A 61 4.16 4.35 -2.95
CA GLY A 61 4.18 2.90 -2.82
C GLY A 61 3.33 2.19 -3.87
N MET A 62 2.21 2.79 -4.28
CA MET A 62 1.41 2.24 -5.38
C MET A 62 2.18 2.26 -6.71
N LEU A 63 2.94 3.34 -6.98
CA LEU A 63 3.80 3.41 -8.16
C LEU A 63 4.81 2.26 -8.20
N LEU A 64 5.42 1.91 -7.06
CA LEU A 64 6.36 0.79 -6.95
C LEU A 64 5.72 -0.57 -7.25
N LEU A 65 4.48 -0.79 -6.81
CA LEU A 65 3.77 -2.06 -7.01
C LEU A 65 3.07 -2.16 -8.38
N SER A 66 2.86 -1.02 -9.05
CA SER A 66 2.11 -0.93 -10.30
C SER A 66 2.56 -1.86 -11.44
N PRO A 67 3.86 -2.15 -11.68
CA PRO A 67 4.24 -3.05 -12.77
C PRO A 67 3.96 -4.53 -12.47
N PHE A 68 3.69 -4.90 -11.22
CA PHE A 68 3.52 -6.30 -10.81
C PHE A 68 2.05 -6.73 -10.72
N LEU A 69 1.13 -5.78 -10.54
CA LEU A 69 -0.29 -6.07 -10.30
C LEU A 69 -1.09 -5.93 -11.60
N ASN A 70 -1.88 -6.96 -11.93
CA ASN A 70 -2.76 -6.95 -13.10
C ASN A 70 -4.21 -7.18 -12.69
N PHE A 71 -5.01 -6.11 -12.70
CA PHE A 71 -6.44 -6.14 -12.35
C PHE A 71 -7.36 -6.23 -13.58
N ARG A 72 -6.86 -6.83 -14.67
CA ARG A 72 -7.69 -7.08 -15.84
C ARG A 72 -8.86 -8.01 -15.46
N PRO A 73 -10.11 -7.68 -15.83
CA PRO A 73 -11.23 -8.59 -15.64
C PRO A 73 -10.96 -9.95 -16.28
N SER A 74 -11.34 -11.02 -15.60
CA SER A 74 -11.25 -12.37 -16.16
C SER A 74 -12.12 -12.49 -17.41
N ARG A 75 -11.73 -13.39 -18.32
CA ARG A 75 -12.54 -13.66 -19.51
C ARG A 75 -13.90 -14.21 -19.07
N ARG A 76 -14.96 -13.72 -19.70
CA ARG A 76 -16.30 -14.25 -19.52
C ARG A 76 -16.42 -15.58 -20.24
N GLU A 77 -16.80 -16.63 -19.52
CA GLU A 77 -17.21 -17.89 -20.12
C GLU A 77 -18.48 -17.66 -20.95
N LEU A 78 -18.40 -17.91 -22.25
CA LEU A 78 -19.57 -17.89 -23.13
C LEU A 78 -20.14 -19.31 -23.15
N LYS A 79 -21.28 -19.52 -22.50
CA LYS A 79 -22.07 -20.74 -22.77
C LYS A 79 -22.66 -20.60 -24.17
N ALA A 80 -22.32 -21.55 -25.04
CA ALA A 80 -22.91 -21.71 -26.36
C ALA A 80 -24.38 -22.11 -26.26
#